data_AF-A0A2K2V6C1-F1
#
_entry.id   AF-A0A2K2V6C1-F1
#
_cell.length_a   1.000
_cell.length_b   1.000
_cell.length_c   1.000
_cell.angle_alpha   90.00
_cell.angle_beta   90.00
_cell.angle_gamma   90.00
#
_symmetry.space_group_name_H-M   'P 1'
#
loop_
_entity.id
_entity.type
_entity.pdbx_description
1 polymer ?
#
loop_
_entity_poly.entity_id
_entity_poly.type
_entity_poly.pdbx_seq_one_letter_code
_entity_poly.pdbx_strand_id
1 'polypeptide(L)'
;GLENQPSFIHYLGVCPTGWGTDISKTVEISKLAVETCIFPLYEVINGEYKLTGMSKTIAKNPARKKPVEEYIKVQGRFAHMLRPENRWMLEELQKQIDERWEMLLKRAGEA
;
A
#
# COMPACT_ATOMS: atom_id res chain seq x y z
N GLY A 1 23.01 -4.09 17.54
CA GLY A 1 22.52 -3.89 18.91
C GLY A 1 21.00 -3.79 19.00
N LEU A 2 20.25 -4.67 18.31
CA LEU A 2 18.79 -4.80 18.47
C LEU A 2 18.39 -6.13 19.13
N GLU A 3 19.39 -6.91 19.53
CA GLU A 3 19.24 -8.26 20.05
C GLU A 3 18.58 -8.14 21.43
N ASN A 4 17.33 -8.61 21.54
CA ASN A 4 16.48 -8.60 22.74
C ASN A 4 15.65 -7.32 23.01
N GLN A 5 15.43 -6.46 22.01
CA GLN A 5 14.42 -5.40 22.12
C GLN A 5 13.06 -5.85 21.55
N PRO A 6 11.92 -5.46 22.18
CA PRO A 6 10.61 -5.67 21.60
C PRO A 6 10.54 -5.10 20.18
N SER A 7 10.02 -5.90 19.25
CA SER A 7 9.89 -5.52 17.84
C SER A 7 8.42 -5.63 17.43
N PHE A 8 8.01 -4.77 16.50
CA PHE A 8 6.66 -4.76 15.95
C PHE A 8 6.70 -4.99 14.44
N ILE A 9 5.80 -5.84 13.95
CA ILE A 9 5.60 -6.08 12.52
C ILE A 9 4.13 -5.83 12.20
N HIS A 10 3.87 -4.82 11.36
CA HIS A 10 2.57 -4.67 10.72
C HIS A 10 2.59 -5.43 9.40
N TYR A 11 1.89 -6.56 9.33
CA TYR A 11 1.77 -7.35 8.11
C TYR A 11 0.36 -7.27 7.53
N LEU A 12 0.25 -7.26 6.21
CA LEU A 12 -1.03 -7.31 5.50
C LEU A 12 -1.43 -8.76 5.21
N GLY A 13 -2.44 -9.26 5.92
CA GLY A 13 -3.06 -10.55 5.64
C GLY A 13 -4.31 -10.38 4.77
N VAL A 14 -4.24 -10.79 3.50
CA VAL A 14 -5.43 -10.82 2.63
C VAL A 14 -6.40 -11.88 3.17
N CYS A 15 -7.66 -11.50 3.37
CA CYS A 15 -8.73 -12.38 3.84
C CYS A 15 -9.76 -12.56 2.72
N PRO A 16 -9.70 -13.63 1.92
CA PRO A 16 -10.58 -13.80 0.76
C PRO A 16 -12.06 -13.71 1.11
N THR A 17 -12.48 -14.38 2.19
CA THR A 17 -13.87 -14.36 2.67
C THR A 17 -14.31 -12.95 3.08
N GLY A 18 -13.51 -12.26 3.90
CA GLY A 18 -13.88 -10.93 4.41
C GLY A 18 -13.76 -9.83 3.36
N TRP A 19 -12.92 -10.01 2.35
CA TRP A 19 -12.69 -8.99 1.32
C TRP A 19 -13.48 -9.26 0.05
N GLY A 20 -14.10 -10.43 -0.07
CA GLY A 20 -14.83 -10.86 -1.26
C GLY A 20 -13.91 -11.00 -2.46
N THR A 21 -12.80 -11.74 -2.30
CA THR A 21 -11.79 -11.95 -3.36
C THR A 21 -11.64 -13.44 -3.67
N ASP A 22 -11.17 -13.77 -4.87
CA ASP A 22 -10.77 -15.14 -5.20
C ASP A 22 -9.53 -15.55 -4.38
N ILE A 23 -9.56 -16.74 -3.79
CA ILE A 23 -8.46 -17.29 -2.99
C ILE A 23 -7.17 -17.40 -3.82
N SER A 24 -7.27 -17.75 -5.11
CA SER A 24 -6.13 -17.85 -6.04
C SER A 24 -5.43 -16.51 -6.28
N LYS A 25 -6.11 -15.39 -6.00
CA LYS A 25 -5.61 -14.02 -6.22
C LYS A 25 -4.90 -13.41 -5.01
N THR A 26 -4.81 -14.14 -3.89
CA THR A 26 -4.21 -13.67 -2.63
C THR A 26 -2.84 -13.00 -2.83
N VAL A 27 -1.92 -13.65 -3.56
CA VAL A 27 -0.56 -13.11 -3.80
C VAL A 27 -0.59 -11.87 -4.70
N GLU A 28 -1.46 -11.87 -5.71
CA GLU A 28 -1.63 -10.74 -6.64
C GLU A 28 -2.14 -9.50 -5.90
N ILE A 29 -3.15 -9.67 -5.04
CA ILE A 29 -3.73 -8.59 -4.23
C ILE A 29 -2.69 -8.03 -3.24
N SER A 30 -1.90 -8.89 -2.59
CA SER A 30 -0.81 -8.45 -1.72
C SER A 30 0.26 -7.64 -2.48
N LYS A 31 0.57 -8.00 -3.73
CA LYS A 31 1.48 -7.22 -4.58
C LYS A 31 0.88 -5.87 -4.95
N LEU A 32 -0.39 -5.85 -5.35
CA LEU A 32 -1.12 -4.61 -5.68
C LEU A 32 -1.16 -3.64 -4.50
N ALA A 33 -1.29 -4.14 -3.26
CA ALA A 33 -1.25 -3.30 -2.08
C ALA A 33 0.08 -2.51 -1.95
N VAL A 34 1.20 -3.13 -2.32
CA VAL A 34 2.51 -2.44 -2.31
C VAL A 34 2.69 -1.58 -3.57
N GLU A 35 2.29 -2.08 -4.74
CA GLU A 35 2.46 -1.40 -6.03
C GLU A 35 1.63 -0.11 -6.15
N THR A 36 0.52 -0.02 -5.43
CA THR A 36 -0.32 1.19 -5.34
C THR A 36 0.06 2.09 -4.16
N CYS A 37 1.06 1.70 -3.35
CA CYS A 37 1.47 2.36 -2.12
C CYS A 37 0.37 2.47 -1.04
N ILE A 38 -0.73 1.70 -1.12
CA ILE A 38 -1.72 1.64 -0.02
C ILE A 38 -1.15 0.93 1.22
N PHE A 39 -0.21 0.00 1.01
CA PHE A 39 0.56 -0.66 2.06
C PHE A 39 2.05 -0.66 1.70
N PRO A 40 2.77 0.47 1.89
CA PRO A 40 4.17 0.57 1.53
C PRO A 40 5.06 -0.24 2.49
N LEU A 41 6.17 -0.77 1.96
CA LEU A 41 7.16 -1.54 2.71
C LEU A 41 8.31 -0.65 3.17
N TYR A 42 8.53 -0.61 4.47
CA TYR A 42 9.64 0.10 5.09
C TYR A 42 9.97 -0.48 6.45
N GLU A 43 11.15 -0.14 6.94
CA GLU A 43 11.63 -0.44 8.29
C GLU A 43 11.87 0.89 9.02
N VAL A 44 11.69 0.88 10.34
CA VAL A 44 12.06 2.01 11.21
C VAL A 44 13.01 1.48 12.27
N ILE A 45 14.28 1.90 12.20
CA ILE A 45 15.31 1.49 13.14
C ILE A 45 15.92 2.75 13.75
N ASN A 46 15.90 2.87 15.07
CA ASN A 46 16.39 4.06 15.79
C ASN A 46 15.76 5.38 15.29
N GLY A 47 14.49 5.34 14.86
CA GLY A 47 13.79 6.50 14.30
C GLY A 47 14.07 6.79 12.82
N GLU A 48 15.02 6.09 12.20
CA GLU A 48 15.35 6.23 10.78
C GLU A 48 14.44 5.36 9.93
N TYR A 49 13.78 5.97 8.94
CA TYR A 49 12.89 5.28 8.01
C TYR A 49 13.69 4.82 6.80
N LYS A 50 13.49 3.56 6.41
CA LYS A 50 14.13 2.99 5.22
C LYS A 50 13.11 2.22 4.40
N LEU A 51 12.83 2.70 3.19
CA LEU A 51 12.01 1.95 2.24
C LEU A 51 12.71 0.64 1.84
N THR A 52 11.91 -0.41 1.66
CA THR A 52 12.40 -1.74 1.24
C THR A 52 11.65 -2.26 0.01
N GLY A 53 12.20 -3.29 -0.64
CA GLY A 53 11.56 -4.02 -1.72
C GLY A 53 10.97 -3.16 -2.84
N MET A 54 9.69 -3.40 -3.14
CA MET A 54 8.99 -2.71 -4.22
C MET A 54 8.75 -1.23 -3.92
N SER A 55 8.49 -0.84 -2.66
CA SER A 55 8.32 0.57 -2.30
C SER A 55 9.59 1.38 -2.53
N LYS A 56 10.77 0.83 -2.22
CA LYS A 56 12.05 1.46 -2.59
C LYS A 56 12.22 1.60 -4.10
N THR A 57 11.74 0.61 -4.85
CA THR A 57 11.82 0.62 -6.31
C THR A 57 10.89 1.68 -6.91
N ILE A 58 9.70 1.88 -6.33
CA ILE A 58 8.75 2.93 -6.72
C ILE A 58 9.32 4.32 -6.38
N ALA A 59 9.96 4.50 -5.23
CA ALA A 59 10.60 5.77 -4.87
C ALA A 59 11.62 6.23 -5.93
N LYS A 60 12.44 5.28 -6.43
CA LYS A 60 13.45 5.56 -7.48
C LYS A 60 12.87 5.70 -8.89
N ASN A 61 11.69 5.13 -9.13
CA ASN A 61 11.00 5.21 -10.42
C ASN A 61 9.49 5.36 -10.19
N PRO A 62 9.01 6.60 -9.98
CA PRO A 62 7.61 6.88 -9.67
C PRO A 62 6.61 6.36 -10.71
N ALA A 63 7.03 6.20 -11.97
CA ALA A 63 6.19 5.64 -13.03
C ALA A 63 5.78 4.18 -12.78
N ARG A 64 6.43 3.49 -11.83
CA ARG A 64 6.03 2.13 -11.40
C ARG A 64 4.87 2.10 -10.42
N LYS A 65 4.50 3.24 -9.82
CA LYS A 65 3.35 3.32 -8.91
C LYS A 65 2.06 3.12 -9.70
N LYS A 66 1.26 2.14 -9.31
CA LYS A 66 -0.05 1.89 -9.92
C LYS A 66 -1.13 2.81 -9.32
N PRO A 67 -2.18 3.16 -10.07
CA PRO A 67 -3.37 3.80 -9.51
C PRO A 67 -4.02 2.92 -8.43
N VAL A 68 -4.55 3.52 -7.37
CA VAL A 68 -5.18 2.79 -6.26
C VAL A 68 -6.38 1.97 -6.71
N GLU A 69 -7.05 2.38 -7.78
CA GLU A 69 -8.15 1.65 -8.41
C GLU A 69 -7.77 0.21 -8.78
N GLU A 70 -6.52 -0.06 -9.17
CA GLU A 70 -6.04 -1.42 -9.47
C GLU A 70 -6.17 -2.36 -8.25
N TYR A 71 -5.92 -1.84 -7.04
CA TYR A 71 -6.11 -2.59 -5.80
C TYR A 71 -7.59 -2.67 -5.42
N ILE A 72 -8.34 -1.58 -5.61
CA ILE A 72 -9.76 -1.51 -5.20
C ILE A 72 -10.66 -2.43 -6.03
N LYS A 73 -10.46 -2.48 -7.35
CA LYS A 73 -11.38 -3.16 -8.28
C LYS A 73 -11.45 -4.69 -8.10
N VAL A 74 -10.44 -5.30 -7.49
CA VAL A 74 -10.35 -6.75 -7.30
C VAL A 74 -10.96 -7.23 -5.97
N GLN A 75 -11.54 -6.34 -5.17
CA GLN A 75 -12.07 -6.64 -3.83
C GLN A 75 -13.57 -6.32 -3.72
N GLY A 76 -14.39 -7.32 -3.41
CA GLY A 76 -15.83 -7.16 -3.23
C GLY A 76 -16.23 -6.15 -2.15
N ARG A 77 -15.44 -6.03 -1.07
CA ARG A 77 -15.71 -5.06 0.02
C ARG A 77 -15.74 -3.59 -0.44
N PHE A 78 -15.19 -3.28 -1.61
CA PHE A 78 -15.15 -1.93 -2.17
C PHE A 78 -16.03 -1.75 -3.43
N ALA A 79 -16.86 -2.72 -3.78
CA ALA A 79 -17.67 -2.67 -5.00
C ALA A 79 -18.54 -1.40 -5.12
N HIS A 80 -18.99 -0.84 -3.99
CA HIS A 80 -19.76 0.40 -3.97
C HIS A 80 -18.96 1.63 -4.42
N MET A 81 -17.65 1.66 -4.20
CA MET A 81 -16.77 2.78 -4.59
C MET A 81 -16.59 2.87 -6.11
N LEU A 82 -16.78 1.77 -6.84
CA LEU A 82 -16.59 1.71 -8.29
C LEU A 82 -17.81 2.18 -9.10
N ARG A 83 -18.93 2.48 -8.42
CA ARG A 83 -20.12 2.97 -9.09
C ARG A 83 -19.89 4.40 -9.60
N PRO A 84 -20.45 4.80 -10.76
CA PRO A 84 -20.24 6.14 -11.32
C PRO A 84 -20.52 7.29 -10.35
N GLU A 85 -21.58 7.16 -9.53
CA GLU A 85 -21.97 8.13 -8.52
C GLU A 85 -20.98 8.27 -7.34
N ASN A 86 -20.09 7.28 -7.16
CA ASN A 86 -19.12 7.23 -6.07
C ASN A 86 -17.67 7.43 -6.55
N ARG A 87 -17.45 7.85 -7.81
CA ARG A 87 -16.10 8.09 -8.35
C ARG A 87 -15.26 9.03 -7.48
N TRP A 88 -15.89 10.02 -6.86
CA TRP A 88 -15.25 10.94 -5.91
C TRP A 88 -14.52 10.21 -4.77
N MET A 89 -15.00 9.02 -4.34
CA MET A 89 -14.35 8.23 -3.29
C MET A 89 -13.01 7.66 -3.74
N LEU A 90 -12.90 7.24 -5.01
CA LEU A 90 -11.64 6.76 -5.59
C LEU A 90 -10.63 7.89 -5.74
N GLU A 91 -11.09 9.06 -6.20
CA GLU A 91 -10.25 10.26 -6.35
C GLU A 91 -9.71 10.73 -4.99
N GLU A 92 -10.57 10.79 -3.98
CA GLU A 92 -10.19 11.16 -2.62
C GLU A 92 -9.24 10.11 -1.99
N LEU A 93 -9.50 8.82 -2.20
CA LEU A 93 -8.58 7.77 -1.76
C LEU A 93 -7.22 7.90 -2.45
N GLN A 94 -7.19 8.11 -3.76
CA GLN A 94 -5.94 8.28 -4.52
C GLN A 94 -5.12 9.43 -3.93
N LYS A 95 -5.76 10.58 -3.73
CA LYS A 95 -5.13 11.76 -3.13
C LYS A 95 -4.55 11.45 -1.73
N GLN A 96 -5.32 10.80 -0.87
CA GLN A 96 -4.85 10.43 0.48
C GLN A 96 -3.66 9.47 0.45
N ILE A 97 -3.66 8.49 -0.46
CA ILE A 97 -2.52 7.58 -0.64
C ILE A 97 -1.30 8.33 -1.17
N ASP A 98 -1.48 9.26 -2.09
CA ASP A 98 -0.41 10.08 -2.64
C ASP A 98 0.22 10.96 -1.55
N GLU A 99 -0.60 11.66 -0.77
CA GLU A 99 -0.14 12.49 0.35
C GLU A 99 0.63 11.66 1.40
N ARG A 100 0.12 10.47 1.75
CA ARG A 100 0.80 9.55 2.68
C ARG A 100 2.11 9.03 2.13
N TRP A 101 2.15 8.71 0.84
CA TRP A 101 3.35 8.27 0.17
C TRP A 101 4.43 9.37 0.15
N GLU A 102 4.06 10.60 -0.20
CA GLU A 102 4.96 11.76 -0.17
C GLU A 102 5.51 12.04 1.25
N MET A 103 4.67 11.94 2.28
CA MET A 103 5.14 12.05 3.66
C MET A 103 6.16 10.98 4.03
N LEU A 104 5.95 9.74 3.56
CA LEU A 104 6.87 8.64 3.79
C LEU A 104 8.19 8.82 3.04
N LEU A 105 8.16 9.28 1.78
CA LEU A 105 9.36 9.62 1.01
C LEU A 105 10.22 10.64 1.74
N LYS A 106 9.61 11.72 2.25
CA LYS A 106 10.31 12.74 3.04
C LYS A 106 10.96 12.17 4.30
N ARG A 107 10.25 11.29 5.02
CA ARG A 107 10.79 10.61 6.22
C ARG A 107 11.95 9.68 5.88
N ALA A 108 11.89 9.03 4.73
CA ALA A 108 12.92 8.09 4.27
C ALA A 108 14.10 8.77 3.53
N GLY A 109 14.06 10.09 3.32
CA GLY A 109 15.09 10.81 2.57
C GLY A 109 15.10 10.50 1.07
N GLU A 110 13.94 10.16 0.51
CA GLU A 110 13.76 9.77 -0.90
C GLU A 110 12.90 10.79 -1.68
N ALA A 111 12.64 11.97 -1.09
CA ALA A 111 11.88 13.07 -1.70
C ALA A 111 12.80 14.13 -2.33
#